data_AF-A0A2E6MSW7-F1
#
_entry.id   AF-A0A2E6MSW7-F1
#
_cell.length_a   1.000
_cell.length_b   1.000
_cell.length_c   1.000
_cell.angle_alpha   90.00
_cell.angle_beta   90.00
_cell.angle_gamma   90.00
#
_symmetry.space_group_name_H-M   'P 1'
#
loop_
_entity.id
_entity.type
_entity.pdbx_description
1 polymer ?
#
loop_
_entity_poly.entity_id
_entity_poly.type
_entity_poly.pdbx_seq_one_letter_code
_entity_poly.pdbx_strand_id
1 'polypeptide(L)'
;MEYHNLFDLLVILFILASAFFAFSRGFFQEIFSLFSWSGALLTSYFYSKYFIDYVDKILNNPTLSNLITYLVIFIVSLFLLSFISKKISGTIKYSSVGMIDRSLGFLFGVIRGYVLLCLMFFCYNFFFNDVYPKWLEKSKLSYILMKGSIELISIFDKDNQSINSIEEKIIEKSNSLFEKSIDSRLRRDKNDSRIDRGYNKNDRNNLDQLIDNIQDE
;
A
#
# COMPACT_ATOMS: atom_id res chain seq x y z
N MET A 1 -4.88 14.87 -24.72
CA MET A 1 -4.57 13.44 -24.90
C MET A 1 -3.92 12.97 -23.62
N GLU A 2 -4.57 12.06 -22.90
CA GLU A 2 -4.20 11.60 -21.57
C GLU A 2 -2.78 11.01 -21.59
N TYR A 3 -1.91 11.52 -20.72
CA TYR A 3 -0.67 10.80 -20.44
C TYR A 3 -1.05 9.55 -19.65
N HIS A 4 -1.26 8.43 -20.33
CA HIS A 4 -1.15 7.12 -19.69
C HIS A 4 0.30 7.01 -19.23
N ASN A 5 0.57 7.34 -17.97
CA ASN A 5 1.86 7.02 -17.39
C ASN A 5 1.96 5.49 -17.40
N LEU A 6 2.92 4.95 -18.15
CA LEU A 6 3.19 3.51 -18.22
C LEU A 6 3.30 2.89 -16.83
N PHE A 7 3.82 3.67 -15.86
CA PHE A 7 3.87 3.31 -14.46
C PHE A 7 2.48 3.05 -13.85
N ASP A 8 1.51 3.94 -14.09
CA ASP A 8 0.15 3.79 -13.55
C ASP A 8 -0.51 2.51 -14.09
N LEU A 9 -0.30 2.21 -15.38
CA LEU A 9 -0.80 0.99 -16.01
C LEU A 9 -0.11 -0.27 -15.46
N LEU A 10 1.20 -0.22 -15.22
CA LEU A 10 1.96 -1.33 -14.61
C LEU A 10 1.47 -1.62 -13.19
N VAL A 11 1.23 -0.59 -12.38
CA VAL A 11 0.70 -0.73 -11.02
C VAL A 11 -0.66 -1.42 -11.04
N ILE A 12 -1.59 -0.95 -11.88
CA ILE A 12 -2.92 -1.54 -12.01
C ILE A 12 -2.83 -2.99 -12.49
N LEU A 13 -2.01 -3.25 -13.50
CA LEU A 13 -1.79 -4.61 -14.03
C LEU A 13 -1.22 -5.55 -12.96
N PHE A 14 -0.28 -5.08 -12.15
CA PHE A 14 0.32 -5.85 -11.08
C PHE A 14 -0.70 -6.20 -9.99
N ILE A 15 -1.51 -5.24 -9.57
CA ILE A 15 -2.59 -5.47 -8.58
C ILE A 15 -3.62 -6.45 -9.14
N LEU A 16 -4.03 -6.29 -10.40
CA LEU A 16 -4.95 -7.22 -11.07
C LEU A 16 -4.38 -8.63 -11.17
N ALA A 17 -3.10 -8.76 -11.54
CA ALA A 17 -2.42 -10.05 -11.59
C ALA A 17 -2.39 -10.71 -10.20
N SER A 18 -2.00 -9.96 -9.17
CA SER A 18 -2.01 -10.42 -7.77
C SER A 18 -3.41 -10.89 -7.34
N ALA A 19 -4.44 -10.10 -7.64
CA ALA A 19 -5.83 -10.44 -7.35
C ALA A 19 -6.30 -11.70 -8.08
N PHE A 20 -5.92 -11.87 -9.36
CA PHE A 20 -6.27 -13.03 -10.17
C PHE A 20 -5.58 -14.32 -9.69
N PHE A 21 -4.29 -14.22 -9.32
CA PHE A 21 -3.56 -15.35 -8.74
C PHE A 21 -4.16 -15.77 -7.40
N ALA A 22 -4.52 -14.81 -6.55
CA ALA A 22 -5.14 -15.08 -5.26
C ALA A 22 -6.57 -15.62 -5.40
N PHE A 23 -7.34 -15.14 -6.38
CA PHE A 23 -8.66 -15.70 -6.72
C PHE A 23 -8.56 -17.17 -7.12
N SER A 24 -7.57 -17.52 -7.95
CA SER A 24 -7.32 -18.90 -8.39
C SER A 24 -6.88 -19.80 -7.23
N ARG A 25 -6.13 -19.23 -6.28
CA ARG A 25 -5.63 -19.95 -5.09
C ARG A 25 -6.62 -20.03 -3.96
N GLY A 26 -7.57 -19.10 -3.80
CA GLY A 26 -8.48 -19.04 -2.66
C GLY A 26 -7.85 -18.41 -1.40
N PHE A 27 -8.67 -17.77 -0.58
CA PHE A 27 -8.26 -17.06 0.64
C PHE A 27 -7.63 -17.98 1.69
N PHE A 28 -8.26 -19.12 1.97
CA PHE A 28 -7.74 -20.08 2.95
C PHE A 28 -6.35 -20.58 2.56
N GLN A 29 -6.13 -20.85 1.27
CA GLN A 29 -4.83 -21.28 0.77
C GLN A 29 -3.76 -20.20 0.99
N GLU A 30 -4.10 -18.92 0.80
CA GLU A 30 -3.20 -17.80 1.05
C GLU A 30 -2.86 -17.69 2.54
N ILE A 31 -3.86 -17.76 3.44
CA ILE A 31 -3.62 -17.74 4.89
C ILE A 31 -2.78 -18.92 5.36
N PHE A 32 -3.13 -20.14 4.95
CA PHE A 32 -2.37 -21.32 5.31
C PHE A 32 -0.94 -21.30 4.73
N SER A 33 -0.74 -20.65 3.58
CA SER A 33 0.60 -20.42 3.04
C SER A 33 1.40 -19.47 3.95
N LEU A 34 0.81 -18.42 4.49
CA LEU A 34 1.47 -17.53 5.45
C LEU A 34 1.82 -18.30 6.74
N PHE A 35 0.89 -19.09 7.26
CA PHE A 35 1.16 -19.96 8.41
C PHE A 35 2.26 -20.99 8.12
N SER A 36 2.34 -21.52 6.90
CA SER A 36 3.42 -22.44 6.50
C SER A 36 4.78 -21.76 6.54
N TRP A 37 4.87 -20.52 6.04
CA TRP A 37 6.10 -19.73 6.12
C TRP A 37 6.50 -19.43 7.56
N SER A 38 5.58 -18.90 8.37
CA SER A 38 5.86 -18.61 9.79
C SER A 38 6.20 -19.87 10.59
N GLY A 39 5.46 -20.96 10.38
CA GLY A 39 5.69 -22.25 11.03
C GLY A 39 7.02 -22.88 10.62
N ALA A 40 7.41 -22.77 9.35
CA ALA A 40 8.69 -23.24 8.86
C ALA A 40 9.87 -22.44 9.42
N LEU A 41 9.75 -21.11 9.50
CA LEU A 41 10.75 -20.25 10.15
C LEU A 41 10.91 -20.63 11.62
N LEU A 42 9.80 -20.81 12.34
CA LEU A 42 9.82 -21.16 13.75
C LEU A 42 10.43 -22.55 13.99
N THR A 43 10.08 -23.52 13.13
CA THR A 43 10.64 -24.87 13.18
C THR A 43 12.14 -24.84 12.88
N SER A 44 12.56 -24.12 11.83
CA SER A 44 13.99 -23.92 11.54
C SER A 44 14.71 -23.33 12.74
N TYR A 45 14.13 -22.32 13.39
CA TYR A 45 14.75 -21.68 14.54
C TYR A 45 14.97 -22.62 15.74
N PHE A 46 13.97 -23.42 16.08
CA PHE A 46 14.06 -24.33 17.22
C PHE A 46 14.87 -25.60 16.94
N TYR A 47 14.70 -26.19 15.75
CA TYR A 47 15.28 -27.49 15.44
C TYR A 47 16.71 -27.42 14.91
N SER A 48 17.16 -26.27 14.37
CA SER A 48 18.52 -26.16 13.82
C SER A 48 19.62 -26.50 14.81
N LYS A 49 19.42 -26.18 16.10
CA LYS A 49 20.38 -26.49 17.17
C LYS A 49 20.74 -27.97 17.27
N TYR A 50 19.85 -28.88 16.90
CA TYR A 50 20.10 -30.32 16.97
C TYR A 50 20.89 -30.85 15.77
N PHE A 51 20.93 -30.11 14.65
CA PHE A 51 21.51 -30.58 13.40
C PHE A 51 22.81 -29.86 13.01
N ILE A 52 23.12 -28.72 13.64
CA ILE A 52 24.31 -27.90 13.33
C ILE A 52 25.60 -28.73 13.43
N ASP A 53 25.77 -29.52 14.50
CA ASP A 53 27.00 -30.31 14.70
C ASP A 53 27.24 -31.37 13.62
N TYR A 54 26.16 -31.88 13.01
CA TYR A 54 26.28 -32.85 11.91
C TYR A 54 26.72 -32.19 10.62
N VAL A 55 26.20 -30.99 10.36
CA VAL A 55 26.53 -30.18 9.19
C VAL A 55 27.95 -29.61 9.31
N ASP A 56 28.36 -29.24 10.53
CA ASP A 56 29.69 -28.70 10.79
C ASP A 56 30.83 -29.70 10.56
N LYS A 57 30.59 -30.98 10.85
CA LYS A 57 31.53 -32.06 10.52
C LYS A 57 31.83 -32.19 9.02
N ILE A 58 30.95 -31.68 8.15
CA ILE A 58 31.10 -31.77 6.69
C ILE A 58 31.74 -30.49 6.13
N LEU A 59 31.33 -29.33 6.63
CA LEU A 59 31.75 -28.03 6.08
C LEU A 59 32.98 -27.43 6.77
N ASN A 60 33.27 -27.83 8.01
CA ASN A 60 34.36 -27.29 8.85
C ASN A 60 34.38 -25.75 8.92
N ASN A 61 33.20 -25.11 8.88
CA ASN A 61 33.06 -23.67 9.01
C ASN A 61 31.77 -23.34 9.78
N PRO A 62 31.86 -22.93 11.05
CA PRO A 62 30.69 -22.82 11.93
C PRO A 62 29.65 -21.81 11.45
N THR A 63 30.08 -20.71 10.82
CA THR A 63 29.17 -19.69 10.28
C THR A 63 28.37 -20.24 9.10
N LEU A 64 29.04 -20.94 8.20
CA LEU A 64 28.41 -21.52 7.02
C LEU A 64 27.53 -22.73 7.39
N SER A 65 27.97 -23.55 8.34
CA SER A 65 27.23 -24.68 8.89
C SER A 65 25.92 -24.24 9.54
N ASN A 66 25.95 -23.16 10.33
CA ASN A 66 24.74 -22.56 10.88
C ASN A 66 23.79 -22.15 9.77
N LEU A 67 24.23 -21.28 8.85
CA LEU A 67 23.38 -20.76 7.78
C LEU A 67 22.73 -21.87 6.96
N ILE A 68 23.52 -22.88 6.57
CA ILE A 68 23.04 -24.02 5.77
C ILE A 68 22.06 -24.87 6.58
N THR A 69 22.32 -25.13 7.86
CA THR A 69 21.41 -25.93 8.70
C THR A 69 20.03 -25.26 8.82
N TYR A 70 20.03 -23.96 9.13
CA TYR A 70 18.79 -23.16 9.19
C TYR A 70 18.04 -23.20 7.86
N LEU A 71 18.75 -23.02 6.74
CA LEU A 71 18.16 -23.00 5.40
C LEU A 71 17.58 -24.37 5.01
N VAL A 72 18.31 -25.46 5.25
CA VAL A 72 17.87 -26.83 4.92
C VAL A 72 16.62 -27.20 5.71
N ILE A 73 16.62 -26.98 7.03
CA ILE A 73 15.47 -27.29 7.88
C ILE A 73 14.28 -26.41 7.51
N PHE A 74 14.52 -25.13 7.21
CA PHE A 74 13.47 -24.23 6.74
C PHE A 74 12.82 -24.74 5.46
N ILE A 75 13.60 -25.10 4.44
CA ILE A 75 13.07 -25.60 3.16
C ILE A 75 12.30 -26.90 3.34
N VAL A 76 12.85 -27.86 4.10
CA VAL A 76 12.19 -29.13 4.38
C VAL A 76 10.88 -28.90 5.13
N SER A 77 10.90 -28.13 6.22
CA SER A 77 9.70 -27.80 6.99
C SER A 77 8.66 -27.07 6.14
N LEU A 78 9.08 -26.07 5.35
CA LEU A 78 8.20 -25.33 4.45
C LEU A 78 7.54 -26.25 3.43
N PHE A 79 8.27 -27.22 2.88
CA PHE A 79 7.71 -28.19 1.96
C PHE A 79 6.64 -29.07 2.63
N LEU A 80 6.92 -29.61 3.82
CA LEU A 80 5.95 -30.41 4.58
C LEU A 80 4.70 -29.60 4.96
N LEU A 81 4.87 -28.40 5.53
CA LEU A 81 3.77 -27.53 5.94
C LEU A 81 2.94 -27.09 4.72
N SER A 82 3.59 -26.68 3.63
CA SER A 82 2.89 -26.27 2.41
C SER A 82 2.09 -27.42 1.81
N PHE A 83 2.61 -28.66 1.88
CA PHE A 83 1.90 -29.84 1.38
C PHE A 83 0.62 -30.11 2.18
N ILE A 84 0.69 -30.10 3.52
CA ILE A 84 -0.50 -30.31 4.37
C ILE A 84 -1.51 -29.17 4.20
N SER A 85 -1.05 -27.92 4.13
CA SER A 85 -1.89 -26.75 3.91
C SER A 85 -2.66 -26.81 2.59
N LYS A 86 -2.02 -27.29 1.51
CA LYS A 86 -2.69 -27.49 0.21
C LYS A 86 -3.81 -28.52 0.28
N LYS A 87 -3.60 -29.64 1.00
CA LYS A 87 -4.63 -30.66 1.16
C LYS A 87 -5.84 -30.12 1.92
N ILE A 88 -5.62 -29.42 3.04
CA ILE A 88 -6.67 -28.83 3.86
C ILE A 88 -7.48 -27.80 3.07
N SER A 89 -6.77 -26.89 2.39
CA SER A 89 -7.42 -25.84 1.59
C SER A 89 -8.19 -26.41 0.40
N GLY A 90 -7.70 -27.51 -0.19
CA GLY A 90 -8.42 -28.25 -1.23
C GLY A 90 -9.80 -28.69 -0.76
N THR A 91 -9.91 -29.29 0.43
CA THR A 91 -11.19 -29.74 1.00
C THR A 91 -12.21 -28.60 1.14
N ILE A 92 -11.77 -27.42 1.59
CA ILE A 92 -12.65 -26.26 1.76
C ILE A 92 -13.20 -25.78 0.42
N LYS A 93 -12.38 -25.81 -0.64
CA LYS A 93 -12.77 -25.37 -1.99
C LYS A 93 -13.84 -26.23 -2.65
N TYR A 94 -13.94 -27.51 -2.30
CA TYR A 94 -14.97 -28.41 -2.85
C TYR A 94 -16.32 -28.29 -2.13
N SER A 95 -16.40 -27.51 -1.05
CA SER A 95 -17.67 -27.22 -0.36
C SER A 95 -18.43 -26.07 -1.03
N SER A 96 -19.70 -25.88 -0.66
CA SER A 96 -20.52 -24.72 -1.08
C SER A 96 -19.90 -23.36 -0.72
N VAL A 97 -18.94 -23.33 0.22
CA VAL A 97 -18.22 -22.11 0.64
C VAL A 97 -17.09 -21.73 -0.35
N GLY A 98 -16.77 -22.61 -1.32
CA GLY A 98 -15.66 -22.40 -2.26
C GLY A 98 -15.76 -21.12 -3.11
N MET A 99 -16.97 -20.67 -3.46
CA MET A 99 -17.14 -19.40 -4.19
C MET A 99 -16.80 -18.18 -3.31
N ILE A 100 -17.18 -18.23 -2.03
CA ILE A 100 -16.89 -17.17 -1.06
C ILE A 100 -15.38 -17.11 -0.80
N ASP A 101 -14.72 -18.27 -0.64
CA ASP A 101 -13.27 -18.37 -0.48
C ASP A 101 -12.49 -17.72 -1.64
N ARG A 102 -12.96 -17.90 -2.88
CA ARG A 102 -12.33 -17.28 -4.06
C ARG A 102 -12.53 -15.77 -4.09
N SER A 103 -13.73 -15.28 -3.79
CA SER A 103 -14.01 -13.83 -3.73
C SER A 103 -13.21 -13.13 -2.64
N LEU A 104 -13.09 -13.75 -1.45
CA LEU A 104 -12.21 -13.26 -0.39
C LEU A 104 -10.74 -13.32 -0.83
N GLY A 105 -10.35 -14.35 -1.58
CA GLY A 105 -9.02 -14.50 -2.15
C GLY A 105 -8.69 -13.34 -3.10
N PHE A 106 -9.63 -12.93 -3.94
CA PHE A 106 -9.47 -11.76 -4.82
C PHE A 106 -9.21 -10.49 -4.01
N LEU A 107 -10.04 -10.20 -3.00
CA LEU A 107 -9.89 -9.01 -2.15
C LEU A 107 -8.54 -9.02 -1.42
N PHE A 108 -8.16 -10.18 -0.86
CA PHE A 108 -6.87 -10.36 -0.23
C PHE A 108 -5.72 -10.14 -1.24
N GLY A 109 -5.84 -10.63 -2.47
CA GLY A 109 -4.85 -10.43 -3.52
C GLY A 109 -4.68 -8.97 -3.96
N VAL A 110 -5.76 -8.18 -3.96
CA VAL A 110 -5.71 -6.73 -4.20
C VAL A 110 -4.90 -6.05 -3.09
N ILE A 111 -5.25 -6.33 -1.82
CA ILE A 111 -4.57 -5.75 -0.65
C ILE A 111 -3.09 -6.14 -0.65
N ARG A 112 -2.80 -7.43 -0.85
CA ARG A 112 -1.43 -7.96 -0.92
C ARG A 112 -0.63 -7.31 -2.06
N GLY A 113 -1.22 -7.18 -3.24
CA GLY A 113 -0.57 -6.55 -4.39
C GLY A 113 -0.22 -5.10 -4.12
N TYR A 114 -1.16 -4.37 -3.49
CA TYR A 114 -0.93 -2.99 -3.05
C TYR A 114 0.20 -2.90 -2.00
N VAL A 115 0.15 -3.72 -0.95
CA VAL A 115 1.18 -3.75 0.10
C VAL A 115 2.56 -4.06 -0.49
N LEU A 116 2.65 -5.01 -1.42
CA LEU A 116 3.91 -5.38 -2.04
C LEU A 116 4.50 -4.24 -2.90
N LEU A 117 3.66 -3.48 -3.59
CA LEU A 117 4.09 -2.29 -4.33
C LEU A 117 4.56 -1.17 -3.40
N CYS A 118 3.85 -0.91 -2.31
CA CYS A 118 4.28 0.05 -1.29
C CYS A 118 5.64 -0.34 -0.70
N LEU A 119 5.83 -1.63 -0.39
CA LEU A 119 7.10 -2.14 0.14
C LEU A 119 8.22 -2.04 -0.90
N MET A 120 7.93 -2.31 -2.17
CA MET A 120 8.91 -2.13 -3.25
C MET A 120 9.30 -0.66 -3.42
N PHE A 121 8.32 0.26 -3.33
CA PHE A 121 8.57 1.70 -3.36
C PHE A 121 9.39 2.16 -2.16
N PHE A 122 9.11 1.66 -0.97
CA PHE A 122 9.92 1.91 0.22
C PHE A 122 11.36 1.44 0.03
N CYS A 123 11.57 0.19 -0.40
CA CYS A 123 12.91 -0.32 -0.68
C CYS A 123 13.64 0.54 -1.73
N TYR A 124 12.95 0.97 -2.79
CA TYR A 124 13.54 1.86 -3.78
C TYR A 124 14.03 3.18 -3.14
N ASN A 125 13.19 3.84 -2.33
CA ASN A 125 13.61 5.07 -1.66
C ASN A 125 14.76 4.86 -0.68
N PHE A 126 14.74 3.75 0.06
CA PHE A 126 15.80 3.38 0.99
C PHE A 126 17.16 3.19 0.29
N PHE A 127 17.18 2.61 -0.91
CA PHE A 127 18.42 2.40 -1.67
C PHE A 127 18.85 3.63 -2.51
N PHE A 128 17.92 4.42 -3.02
CA PHE A 128 18.18 5.48 -4.01
C PHE A 128 18.01 6.93 -3.48
N ASN A 129 17.88 7.12 -2.16
CA ASN A 129 17.89 8.44 -1.48
C ASN A 129 16.97 9.49 -2.13
N ASP A 130 15.69 9.16 -2.33
CA ASP A 130 14.67 10.08 -2.87
C ASP A 130 14.93 10.65 -4.28
N VAL A 131 15.83 10.05 -5.08
CA VAL A 131 16.00 10.45 -6.48
C VAL A 131 14.86 9.85 -7.32
N TYR A 132 13.80 10.64 -7.49
CA TYR A 132 12.64 10.23 -8.28
C TYR A 132 12.84 10.51 -9.77
N PRO A 133 12.84 9.47 -10.62
CA PRO A 133 12.84 9.68 -12.06
C PRO A 133 11.52 10.31 -12.54
N LYS A 134 11.58 11.15 -13.59
CA LYS A 134 10.46 12.00 -14.07
C LYS A 134 9.15 11.25 -14.36
N TRP A 135 9.22 9.97 -14.74
CA TRP A 135 8.06 9.11 -14.99
C TRP A 135 7.26 8.74 -13.72
N LEU A 136 7.86 8.87 -12.53
CA LEU A 136 7.30 8.51 -11.24
C LEU A 136 6.69 9.74 -10.55
N GLU A 137 7.33 10.90 -10.72
CA GLU A 137 6.85 12.19 -10.22
C GLU A 137 5.55 12.65 -10.91
N LYS A 138 5.35 12.26 -12.17
CA LYS A 138 4.15 12.59 -12.96
C LYS A 138 2.96 11.65 -12.72
N SER A 139 3.17 10.53 -12.01
CA SER A 139 2.16 9.51 -11.74
C SER A 139 1.18 9.95 -10.63
N LYS A 140 -0.10 9.62 -10.77
CA LYS A 140 -1.10 9.84 -9.70
C LYS A 140 -1.03 8.75 -8.63
N LEU A 141 -0.70 7.52 -9.05
CA LEU A 141 -0.60 6.38 -8.14
C LEU A 141 0.67 6.41 -7.30
N SER A 142 1.72 7.13 -7.73
CA SER A 142 2.94 7.32 -6.92
C SER A 142 2.65 8.00 -5.58
N TYR A 143 1.75 8.99 -5.54
CA TYR A 143 1.33 9.62 -4.28
C TYR A 143 0.63 8.63 -3.33
N ILE A 144 -0.25 7.78 -3.86
CA ILE A 144 -0.97 6.76 -3.08
C ILE A 144 0.01 5.70 -2.55
N LEU A 145 0.92 5.21 -3.38
CA LEU A 145 1.96 4.26 -2.98
C LEU A 145 2.91 4.86 -1.95
N MET A 146 3.29 6.14 -2.09
CA MET A 146 4.12 6.85 -1.12
C MET A 146 3.41 6.94 0.24
N LYS A 147 2.16 7.44 0.26
CA LYS A 147 1.37 7.51 1.50
C LYS A 147 1.20 6.13 2.13
N GLY A 148 0.86 5.13 1.32
CA GLY A 148 0.71 3.74 1.77
C GLY A 148 2.00 3.16 2.33
N SER A 149 3.16 3.45 1.72
CA SER A 149 4.45 2.97 2.23
C SER A 149 4.79 3.53 3.60
N ILE A 150 4.45 4.80 3.85
CA ILE A 150 4.69 5.47 5.12
C ILE A 150 3.76 4.91 6.21
N GLU A 151 2.49 4.72 5.87
CA GLU A 151 1.50 4.11 6.78
C GLU A 151 1.84 2.65 7.09
N LEU A 152 2.40 1.90 6.14
CA LEU A 152 2.91 0.55 6.41
C LEU A 152 4.12 0.56 7.35
N ILE A 153 5.09 1.45 7.11
CA ILE A 153 6.28 1.55 7.97
C ILE A 153 5.88 1.96 9.40
N SER A 154 4.93 2.89 9.57
CA SER A 154 4.54 3.36 10.90
C SER A 154 3.89 2.28 11.77
N ILE A 155 3.35 1.21 11.17
CA ILE A 155 2.84 0.03 11.88
C ILE A 155 3.99 -0.84 12.41
N PHE A 156 5.08 -0.96 11.66
CA PHE A 156 6.22 -1.82 12.02
C PHE A 156 7.27 -1.10 12.87
N ASP A 157 7.42 0.20 12.69
CA ASP A 157 8.56 0.95 13.19
C ASP A 157 8.14 2.32 13.72
N LYS A 158 7.45 2.30 14.86
CA LYS A 158 6.92 3.50 15.52
C LYS A 158 8.01 4.39 16.14
N ASP A 159 9.26 3.91 16.20
CA ASP A 159 10.37 4.54 16.94
C ASP A 159 11.59 4.95 16.07
N ASN A 160 11.54 4.83 14.74
CA ASN A 160 12.71 5.07 13.88
C ASN A 160 12.75 6.47 13.25
N GLN A 161 13.91 7.13 13.36
CA GLN A 161 14.17 8.55 13.03
C GLN A 161 13.79 8.95 11.60
N SER A 162 13.68 7.98 10.67
CA SER A 162 13.27 8.20 9.28
C SER A 162 11.85 8.76 9.14
N ILE A 163 10.94 8.45 10.08
CA ILE A 163 9.55 8.93 10.07
C ILE A 163 9.48 10.44 10.25
N ASN A 164 10.30 11.01 11.14
CA ASN A 164 10.29 12.45 11.42
C ASN A 164 10.68 13.26 10.17
N SER A 165 11.66 12.77 9.40
CA SER A 165 12.09 13.43 8.17
C SER A 165 11.02 13.38 7.06
N ILE A 166 10.19 12.35 7.06
CA ILE A 166 9.11 12.18 6.09
C ILE A 166 7.89 12.99 6.53
N GLU A 167 7.58 13.02 7.83
CA GLU A 167 6.51 13.83 8.39
C GLU A 167 6.76 15.32 8.17
N GLU A 168 7.99 15.81 8.38
CA GLU A 168 8.39 17.19 8.05
C GLU A 168 8.18 17.49 6.56
N LYS A 169 8.64 16.60 5.66
CA LYS A 169 8.43 16.77 4.20
C LYS A 169 6.94 16.77 3.82
N ILE A 170 6.10 16.00 4.50
CA ILE A 170 4.64 15.97 4.25
C ILE A 170 3.99 17.26 4.74
N ILE A 171 4.33 17.73 5.93
CA ILE A 171 3.80 18.98 6.50
C ILE A 171 4.20 20.15 5.61
N GLU A 172 5.46 20.22 5.18
CA GLU A 172 5.97 21.24 4.28
C GLU A 172 5.25 21.22 2.92
N LYS A 173 5.13 20.03 2.32
CA LYS A 173 4.44 19.89 1.02
C LYS A 173 2.95 20.18 1.13
N SER A 174 2.29 19.74 2.20
CA SER A 174 0.90 20.06 2.52
C SER A 174 0.70 21.57 2.63
N ASN A 175 1.50 22.24 3.45
CA ASN A 175 1.44 23.69 3.63
C ASN A 175 1.67 24.43 2.31
N SER A 176 2.63 24.00 1.49
CA SER A 176 2.88 24.61 0.17
C SER A 176 1.70 24.45 -0.81
N LEU A 177 0.96 23.33 -0.73
CA LEU A 177 -0.23 23.08 -1.54
C LEU A 177 -1.43 23.88 -1.02
N PHE A 178 -1.56 24.00 0.30
CA PHE A 178 -2.55 24.86 0.94
C PHE A 178 -2.31 26.32 0.57
N GLU A 179 -1.09 26.84 0.71
CA GLU A 179 -0.75 28.21 0.32
C GLU A 179 -1.00 28.47 -1.16
N LYS A 180 -0.57 27.59 -2.05
CA LYS A 180 -0.88 27.71 -3.49
C LYS A 180 -2.38 27.70 -3.76
N SER A 181 -3.15 26.92 -3.02
CA SER A 181 -4.61 26.89 -3.15
C SER A 181 -5.27 28.17 -2.64
N ILE A 182 -4.77 28.74 -1.53
CA ILE A 182 -5.26 30.01 -0.97
C ILE A 182 -4.85 31.18 -1.85
N ASP A 183 -3.60 31.28 -2.30
CA ASP A 183 -3.14 32.31 -3.23
C ASP A 183 -3.90 32.23 -4.56
N SER A 184 -4.21 31.02 -5.05
CA SER A 184 -5.05 30.87 -6.25
C SER A 184 -6.50 31.34 -6.03
N ARG A 185 -7.08 31.17 -4.83
CA ARG A 185 -8.41 31.69 -4.47
C ARG A 185 -8.39 33.19 -4.26
N LEU A 186 -7.40 33.71 -3.53
CA LEU A 186 -7.23 35.14 -3.27
C LEU A 186 -6.93 35.91 -4.57
N ARG A 187 -6.15 35.34 -5.49
CA ARG A 187 -5.96 35.89 -6.84
C ARG A 187 -7.24 35.79 -7.68
N ARG A 188 -8.08 34.77 -7.50
CA ARG A 188 -9.38 34.67 -8.17
C ARG A 188 -10.37 35.71 -7.65
N ASP A 189 -10.41 35.95 -6.34
CA ASP A 189 -11.24 37.00 -5.72
C ASP A 189 -10.74 38.41 -6.06
N LYS A 190 -9.41 38.63 -6.09
CA LYS A 190 -8.82 39.94 -6.41
C LYS A 190 -8.95 40.31 -7.90
N ASN A 191 -9.09 39.32 -8.78
CA ASN A 191 -9.28 39.51 -10.22
C ASN A 191 -10.76 39.46 -10.65
N ASP A 192 -11.68 39.14 -9.72
CA ASP A 192 -13.11 39.32 -9.92
C ASP A 192 -13.49 40.77 -9.58
N SER A 193 -13.54 41.61 -10.62
CA SER A 193 -13.99 43.02 -10.60
C SER A 193 -15.44 43.26 -10.09
N ARG A 194 -16.03 42.30 -9.38
CA ARG A 194 -17.37 42.38 -8.77
C ARG A 194 -17.35 42.78 -7.30
N ILE A 195 -16.23 42.67 -6.59
CA ILE A 195 -16.21 42.90 -5.13
C ILE A 195 -16.28 44.41 -4.77
N ASP A 196 -15.93 45.32 -5.69
CA ASP A 196 -16.00 46.79 -5.45
C ASP A 196 -17.31 47.46 -5.90
N ARG A 197 -18.34 46.72 -6.33
CA ARG A 197 -19.65 47.31 -6.65
C ARG A 197 -20.67 46.97 -5.58
N GLY A 198 -20.88 47.91 -4.64
CA GLY A 198 -22.09 47.92 -3.81
C GLY A 198 -23.36 47.92 -4.68
N TYR A 199 -24.49 47.49 -4.10
CA TYR A 199 -25.77 47.32 -4.81
C TYR A 199 -26.10 48.50 -5.73
N ASN A 200 -26.22 48.23 -7.03
CA ASN A 200 -26.61 49.22 -8.03
C ASN A 200 -28.09 49.59 -7.83
N LYS A 201 -28.51 50.76 -8.32
CA LYS A 201 -29.87 51.29 -8.18
C LYS A 201 -30.95 50.29 -8.65
N ASN A 202 -30.66 49.51 -9.69
CA ASN A 202 -31.56 48.47 -10.17
C ASN A 202 -31.66 47.28 -9.20
N ASP A 203 -30.56 46.90 -8.57
CA ASP A 203 -30.54 45.81 -7.58
C ASP A 203 -31.30 46.23 -6.31
N ARG A 204 -31.23 47.51 -5.94
CA ARG A 204 -32.03 48.07 -4.83
C ARG A 204 -33.52 48.07 -5.15
N ASN A 205 -33.92 48.54 -6.33
CA ASN A 205 -35.32 48.53 -6.74
C ASN A 205 -35.90 47.10 -6.79
N ASN A 206 -35.10 46.11 -7.20
CA ASN A 206 -35.52 44.72 -7.20
C ASN A 206 -35.66 44.17 -5.77
N LEU A 207 -34.80 44.58 -4.84
CA LEU A 207 -34.93 44.22 -3.42
C LEU A 207 -36.17 44.88 -2.80
N ASP A 208 -36.43 46.15 -3.12
CA ASP A 208 -37.61 46.88 -2.63
C ASP A 208 -38.91 46.19 -3.13
N GLN A 209 -38.95 45.76 -4.39
CA GLN A 209 -40.09 45.00 -4.93
C GLN A 209 -40.30 43.64 -4.26
N LEU A 210 -39.22 42.99 -3.84
CA LEU A 210 -39.31 41.72 -3.12
C LEU A 210 -39.78 41.93 -1.68
N ILE A 211 -39.39 43.03 -1.04
CA ILE A 211 -39.85 43.38 0.30
C ILE A 211 -41.34 43.74 0.26
N ASP A 212 -41.77 44.55 -0.70
CA ASP A 212 -43.19 44.93 -0.85
C ASP A 212 -44.08 43.71 -1.09
N ASN A 213 -43.67 42.78 -1.97
CA ASN A 213 -44.43 41.54 -2.21
C ASN A 213 -44.52 40.61 -1.00
N ILE A 214 -43.57 40.67 -0.06
CA ILE A 214 -43.60 39.89 1.19
C ILE A 214 -44.48 40.58 2.25
N GLN A 215 -44.68 41.89 2.13
CA GLN A 215 -45.49 42.68 3.04
C GLN A 215 -46.99 42.64 2.69
N ASP A 216 -47.32 42.28 1.45
CA ASP A 216 -48.67 42.18 0.89
C ASP A 216 -49.28 40.75 0.95
N GLU A 217 -48.57 39.78 1.56
CA GLU A 217 -49.11 38.47 2.02
C GLU A 217 -49.44 38.49 3.52
#